data_AF-A0A9D9AMH4-F1
#
_entry.id   AF-A0A9D9AMH4-F1
#
_cell.length_a   1.000
_cell.length_b   1.000
_cell.length_c   1.000
_cell.angle_alpha   90.00
_cell.angle_beta   90.00
_cell.angle_gamma   90.00
#
_symmetry.space_group_name_H-M   'P 1'
#
loop_
_entity.id
_entity.type
_entity.pdbx_description
1 polymer ?
#
loop_
_entity_poly.entity_id
_entity_poly.type
_entity_poly.pdbx_seq_one_letter_code
_entity_poly.pdbx_strand_id
1 'polypeptide(L)'
;MKLKVVDSRLSLGSAYKLIVVGWVLSWGALFGTIFGFVVIAAITSGSMTINGEVVEGIGAIAVQILPFVIMLPLIIVFHAFVFGGLLVAGLALYRLYRPIEVVHFTETDKPLPHPSNGT
;
A
#
# COMPACT_ATOMS: atom_id res chain seq x y z
N MET A 1 11.40 7.70 -12.57
CA MET A 1 10.93 8.74 -11.62
C MET A 1 12.13 9.28 -10.87
N LYS A 2 12.28 10.60 -10.70
CA LYS A 2 13.36 11.21 -9.92
C LYS A 2 12.80 11.68 -8.57
N LEU A 3 13.27 11.09 -7.47
CA LEU A 3 12.87 11.45 -6.11
C LEU A 3 13.67 12.69 -5.68
N LYS A 4 12.99 13.82 -5.46
CA LYS A 4 13.61 15.05 -4.96
C LYS A 4 13.65 14.98 -3.44
N VAL A 5 14.83 14.70 -2.89
CA VAL A 5 15.09 14.70 -1.44
C VAL A 5 15.42 16.14 -1.04
N VAL A 6 14.73 16.69 -0.05
CA VAL A 6 15.05 18.00 0.55
C VAL A 6 15.44 17.70 2.01
N ASP A 7 16.64 18.11 2.43
CA ASP A 7 17.16 17.92 3.79
C ASP A 7 17.14 16.47 4.34
N SER A 8 17.56 15.50 3.52
CA SER A 8 17.61 14.07 3.90
C SER A 8 16.26 13.48 4.35
N ARG A 9 15.15 14.17 4.09
CA ARG A 9 13.79 13.73 4.43
C ARG A 9 12.95 13.69 3.16
N LEU A 10 12.25 12.58 2.95
CA LEU A 10 11.25 12.51 1.89
C LEU A 10 10.16 13.54 2.18
N SER A 11 9.84 14.38 1.19
CA SER A 11 8.67 15.25 1.31
C SER A 11 7.43 14.36 1.50
N LEU A 12 6.50 14.81 2.35
CA LEU A 12 5.33 14.04 2.75
C LEU A 12 4.52 13.52 1.55
N GLY A 13 4.38 14.37 0.52
CA GLY A 13 3.73 14.00 -0.74
C GLY A 13 4.49 12.94 -1.54
N SER A 14 5.83 12.94 -1.50
CA SER A 14 6.64 11.93 -2.17
C SER A 14 6.60 10.58 -1.44
N ALA A 15 6.60 10.58 -0.11
CA ALA A 15 6.44 9.36 0.70
C ALA A 15 5.03 8.76 0.51
N TYR A 16 4.00 9.61 0.53
CA TYR A 16 2.62 9.20 0.26
C TYR A 16 2.47 8.53 -1.11
N LYS A 17 3.03 9.14 -2.16
CA LYS A 17 2.98 8.58 -3.51
C LYS A 17 3.65 7.21 -3.60
N LEU A 18 4.79 7.01 -2.94
CA LEU A 18 5.48 5.73 -2.87
C LEU A 18 4.64 4.66 -2.17
N ILE A 19 4.02 5.00 -1.04
CA ILE A 19 3.17 4.08 -0.28
C ILE A 19 1.93 3.70 -1.11
N VAL A 20 1.23 4.68 -1.70
CA VAL A 20 0.04 4.42 -2.50
C VAL A 20 0.37 3.59 -3.74
N VAL A 21 1.44 3.93 -4.48
CA VAL A 21 1.85 3.17 -5.67
C VAL A 21 2.27 1.75 -5.28
N GLY A 22 3.08 1.58 -4.23
CA GLY A 22 3.48 0.27 -3.74
C GLY A 22 2.28 -0.56 -3.27
N TRP A 23 1.33 0.07 -2.58
CA TRP A 23 0.10 -0.58 -2.13
C TRP A 23 -0.77 -1.04 -3.31
N VAL A 24 -1.04 -0.16 -4.27
CA VAL A 24 -1.84 -0.50 -5.46
C VAL A 24 -1.19 -1.62 -6.27
N LEU A 25 0.13 -1.60 -6.43
CA LEU A 25 0.85 -2.67 -7.13
C LEU A 25 0.79 -4.00 -6.38
N SER A 26 1.00 -4.00 -5.05
CA SER A 26 0.94 -5.24 -4.25
C SER A 26 -0.47 -5.84 -4.23
N TRP A 27 -1.50 -5.03 -4.00
CA TRP A 27 -2.88 -5.50 -3.98
C TRP A 27 -3.39 -5.86 -5.38
N GLY A 28 -3.04 -5.05 -6.39
CA GLY A 28 -3.34 -5.36 -7.78
C GLY A 28 -2.73 -6.68 -8.23
N ALA A 29 -1.46 -6.94 -7.88
CA ALA A 29 -0.81 -8.21 -8.20
C ALA A 29 -1.45 -9.39 -7.46
N LEU A 30 -1.70 -9.27 -6.15
CA LEU A 30 -2.26 -10.36 -5.34
C LEU A 30 -3.71 -10.70 -5.74
N PHE A 31 -4.59 -9.69 -5.78
CA PHE A 31 -5.99 -9.91 -6.15
C PHE A 31 -6.15 -10.21 -7.63
N GLY A 32 -5.36 -9.58 -8.50
CA GLY A 32 -5.35 -9.91 -9.92
C GLY A 32 -4.99 -11.37 -10.16
N THR A 33 -3.99 -11.89 -9.44
CA THR A 33 -3.58 -13.30 -9.54
C THR A 33 -4.66 -14.25 -9.05
N ILE A 34 -5.20 -14.03 -7.84
CA ILE A 34 -6.28 -14.86 -7.26
C ILE A 34 -7.49 -14.88 -8.18
N PHE A 35 -7.90 -13.70 -8.65
CA PHE A 35 -9.06 -13.55 -9.51
C PHE A 35 -8.84 -14.21 -10.88
N GLY A 36 -7.63 -14.07 -11.45
CA GLY A 36 -7.24 -14.78 -12.65
C GLY A 36 -7.40 -16.29 -12.51
N PHE A 37 -6.96 -16.87 -11.39
CA PHE A 37 -7.15 -18.31 -11.11
C PHE A 37 -8.63 -18.70 -11.03
N VAL A 38 -9.47 -17.91 -10.36
CA VAL A 38 -10.91 -18.19 -10.26
C VAL A 38 -11.58 -18.17 -11.64
N VAL A 39 -11.26 -17.17 -12.46
CA VAL A 39 -11.80 -17.04 -13.83
C VAL A 39 -11.35 -18.21 -14.69
N ILE A 40 -10.05 -18.56 -14.66
CA ILE A 40 -9.53 -19.70 -15.41
C ILE A 40 -10.21 -20.99 -14.95
N ALA A 41 -10.28 -21.24 -13.64
CA ALA A 41 -10.91 -22.43 -13.08
C ALA A 41 -12.37 -22.56 -13.52
N ALA A 42 -13.14 -21.46 -13.44
CA ALA A 42 -14.56 -21.42 -13.82
C ALA A 42 -14.78 -21.67 -15.33
N ILE A 43 -13.90 -21.12 -16.18
CA ILE A 43 -13.98 -21.34 -17.63
C ILE A 43 -13.58 -22.79 -17.97
N THR A 44 -12.54 -23.33 -17.33
CA THR A 44 -12.07 -24.70 -17.58
C THR A 44 -13.00 -25.78 -17.04
N SER A 45 -13.73 -25.54 -15.94
CA SER A 45 -14.69 -26.49 -15.38
C SER A 45 -15.96 -26.61 -16.23
N GLY A 46 -16.31 -25.57 -17.01
CA GLY A 46 -17.51 -25.53 -17.85
C GLY A 46 -18.83 -25.42 -17.08
N SER A 47 -18.79 -25.55 -15.75
CA SER A 47 -19.91 -25.38 -14.82
C SER A 47 -19.48 -24.65 -13.54
N MET A 48 -20.39 -23.88 -12.96
CA MET A 48 -20.20 -23.14 -11.71
C MET A 48 -21.52 -23.11 -10.93
N THR A 49 -21.49 -23.39 -9.62
CA THR A 49 -22.66 -23.25 -8.76
C THR A 49 -22.78 -21.81 -8.25
N ILE A 50 -23.90 -21.16 -8.52
CA ILE A 50 -24.20 -19.79 -8.09
C ILE A 50 -25.58 -19.79 -7.43
N ASN A 51 -25.65 -19.35 -6.17
CA ASN A 51 -26.89 -19.34 -5.39
C ASN A 51 -27.60 -20.71 -5.30
N GLY A 52 -26.85 -21.81 -5.34
CA GLY A 52 -27.39 -23.18 -5.30
C GLY A 52 -27.81 -23.75 -6.67
N GLU A 53 -27.79 -22.93 -7.73
CA GLU A 53 -28.06 -23.37 -9.09
C GLU A 53 -26.75 -23.64 -9.84
N VAL A 54 -26.71 -24.72 -10.61
CA VAL A 54 -25.57 -25.02 -11.48
C VAL A 54 -25.76 -24.23 -12.77
N VAL A 55 -24.85 -23.30 -13.02
CA VAL A 55 -24.75 -22.56 -14.27
C VAL A 55 -23.75 -23.26 -15.16
N GLU A 56 -24.19 -23.68 -16.34
CA GLU A 56 -23.36 -24.37 -17.32
C GLU A 56 -23.14 -23.50 -18.56
N GLY A 57 -21.95 -23.63 -19.15
CA GLY A 57 -21.59 -22.93 -20.38
C GLY A 57 -20.83 -21.64 -20.13
N ILE A 58 -19.76 -21.46 -20.90
CA ILE A 58 -18.78 -20.38 -20.75
C ILE A 58 -19.44 -18.99 -20.82
N GLY A 59 -20.42 -18.81 -21.71
CA GLY A 59 -21.14 -17.53 -21.85
C GLY A 59 -21.96 -17.16 -20.61
N ALA A 60 -22.71 -18.12 -20.07
CA ALA A 60 -23.51 -17.90 -18.87
C ALA A 60 -22.61 -17.65 -17.64
N ILE A 61 -21.53 -18.42 -17.50
CA ILE A 61 -20.52 -18.24 -16.45
C ILE A 61 -19.87 -16.84 -16.55
N ALA A 62 -19.48 -16.41 -17.75
CA ALA A 62 -18.85 -15.10 -17.95
C ALA A 62 -19.77 -13.94 -17.55
N VAL A 63 -21.06 -14.01 -17.89
CA VAL A 63 -22.05 -13.00 -17.49
C VAL A 63 -22.21 -12.94 -15.98
N GLN A 64 -22.20 -14.09 -15.32
CA GLN A 64 -22.36 -14.17 -13.86
C GLN A 64 -21.12 -13.69 -13.09
N ILE A 65 -19.92 -13.86 -13.65
CA ILE A 65 -18.67 -13.40 -13.02
C ILE A 65 -18.43 -11.91 -13.29
N LEU A 66 -19.01 -11.34 -14.35
CA LEU A 66 -18.82 -9.95 -14.78
C LEU A 66 -18.95 -8.91 -13.65
N PRO A 67 -19.94 -8.97 -12.75
CA PRO A 67 -20.05 -8.03 -11.63
C PRO A 67 -18.80 -8.04 -10.74
N PHE A 68 -18.22 -9.22 -10.49
CA PHE A 68 -17.00 -9.34 -9.70
C PHE A 68 -15.79 -8.74 -10.42
N VAL A 69 -15.70 -8.92 -11.75
CA VAL A 69 -14.62 -8.33 -12.57
C VAL A 69 -14.65 -6.79 -12.48
N ILE A 70 -15.83 -6.20 -12.53
CA ILE A 70 -16.02 -4.74 -12.48
C ILE A 70 -15.87 -4.20 -11.06
N MET A 71 -16.34 -4.93 -10.05
CA MET A 71 -16.22 -4.52 -8.66
C MET A 71 -14.79 -4.54 -8.13
N LEU A 72 -13.95 -5.46 -8.61
CA LEU A 72 -12.58 -5.63 -8.11
C LEU A 72 -11.70 -4.37 -8.25
N PRO A 73 -11.62 -3.68 -9.42
CA PRO A 73 -10.88 -2.42 -9.52
C PRO A 73 -11.49 -1.31 -8.66
N LEU A 74 -12.82 -1.26 -8.53
CA LEU A 74 -13.50 -0.32 -7.63
C LEU A 74 -13.10 -0.54 -6.16
N ILE A 75 -13.07 -1.78 -5.70
CA ILE A 75 -12.65 -2.15 -4.34
C ILE A 75 -11.18 -1.78 -4.11
N ILE A 76 -10.31 -2.02 -5.09
CA ILE A 76 -8.88 -1.67 -4.98
C ILE A 76 -8.71 -0.16 -4.84
N VAL A 77 -9.39 0.64 -5.67
CA VAL A 77 -9.34 2.11 -5.59
C VAL A 77 -9.88 2.60 -4.26
N PHE A 78 -11.03 2.06 -3.81
CA PHE A 78 -11.62 2.41 -2.52
C PHE A 78 -10.69 2.08 -1.35
N HIS A 79 -10.09 0.89 -1.33
CA HIS A 79 -9.11 0.51 -0.30
C HIS A 79 -7.88 1.42 -0.32
N ALA A 80 -7.33 1.72 -1.50
CA ALA A 80 -6.20 2.63 -1.61
C ALA A 80 -6.54 4.03 -1.07
N PHE A 81 -7.76 4.52 -1.35
CA PHE A 81 -8.25 5.79 -0.84
C PHE A 81 -8.43 5.77 0.69
N VAL A 82 -9.12 4.78 1.24
CA VAL A 82 -9.39 4.69 2.69
C VAL A 82 -8.08 4.51 3.47
N PHE A 83 -7.21 3.59 3.04
CA PHE A 83 -5.97 3.30 3.74
C PHE A 83 -4.96 4.45 3.60
N GLY A 84 -4.86 5.04 2.40
CA GLY A 84 -4.06 6.25 2.19
C GLY A 84 -4.58 7.43 3.01
N GLY A 85 -5.90 7.63 3.05
CA GLY A 85 -6.56 8.65 3.86
C GLY A 85 -6.29 8.47 5.35
N LEU A 86 -6.39 7.25 5.88
CA LEU A 86 -6.06 6.91 7.27
C LEU A 86 -4.60 7.22 7.62
N LEU A 87 -3.66 6.88 6.74
CA LEU A 87 -2.25 7.20 6.95
C LEU A 87 -2.01 8.71 7.01
N VAL A 88 -2.57 9.47 6.07
CA VAL A 88 -2.45 10.93 6.05
C VAL A 88 -3.13 11.56 7.25
N ALA A 89 -4.33 11.09 7.62
CA ALA A 89 -5.06 11.54 8.79
C ALA A 89 -4.29 11.25 10.08
N GLY A 90 -3.74 10.04 10.24
CA GLY A 90 -2.92 9.67 11.39
C GLY A 90 -1.66 10.53 11.50
N LEU A 91 -1.01 10.83 10.36
CA LEU A 91 0.16 11.71 10.32
C LEU A 91 -0.19 13.18 10.62
N ALA A 92 -1.33 13.65 10.14
CA ALA A 92 -1.85 14.99 10.43
C ALA A 92 -2.21 15.12 11.92
N LEU A 93 -2.87 14.11 12.49
CA LEU A 93 -3.18 14.03 13.92
C LEU A 93 -1.90 14.03 14.76
N TYR A 94 -0.91 13.24 14.37
CA TYR A 94 0.40 13.19 15.02
C TYR A 94 1.11 14.56 15.00
N ARG A 95 1.01 15.30 13.90
CA ARG A 95 1.55 16.67 13.81
C ARG A 95 0.79 17.68 14.66
N LEU A 96 -0.52 17.52 14.82
CA LEU A 96 -1.36 18.41 15.60
C LEU A 96 -1.09 18.25 17.11
N TYR A 97 -0.97 17.00 17.58
CA TYR A 97 -0.81 16.69 19.00
C TYR A 97 0.66 16.56 19.45
N ARG A 98 1.63 16.43 18.52
CA ARG A 98 3.10 16.38 18.77
C ARG A 98 3.51 15.65 20.08
N PRO A 99 3.16 14.37 20.27
CA PRO A 99 3.52 13.66 21.51
C PRO A 99 5.01 13.29 21.62
N ILE A 100 5.83 13.43 20.57
CA ILE A 100 7.24 13.02 20.56
C ILE A 100 8.11 14.18 20.07
N GLU A 101 8.93 14.74 20.98
CA GLU A 101 9.99 15.66 20.64
C GLU A 101 11.14 14.91 19.96
N VAL A 102 11.47 15.32 18.73
CA VAL A 102 12.64 14.77 18.02
C VAL A 102 13.87 15.51 18.53
N VAL A 103 14.56 14.92 19.50
CA VAL A 103 15.84 15.46 20.01
C VAL A 103 16.93 15.11 19.02
N HIS A 104 17.55 16.13 18.41
CA HIS A 104 18.74 15.94 17.59
C HIS A 104 19.94 15.72 18.51
N PHE A 105 20.49 14.50 18.53
CA PHE A 105 21.79 14.24 19.15
C PHE A 105 22.88 14.73 18.20
N THR A 106 23.45 15.90 18.50
CA THR A 106 24.72 16.29 17.87
C THR A 106 25.80 15.42 18.48
N GLU A 107 26.41 14.55 17.67
CA GLU A 107 27.56 13.73 18.04
C GLU A 107 28.81 14.63 18.16
N THR A 108 28.83 15.48 19.19
CA THR A 108 30.01 16.23 19.61
C THR A 108 30.15 16.11 21.11
N ASP A 109 30.40 14.89 21.57
CA ASP A 109 31.01 14.66 22.88
C ASP A 109 32.20 13.71 22.69
N LYS A 110 33.17 14.16 21.88
CA LYS A 110 34.52 13.64 21.98
C LYS A 110 35.17 14.36 23.16
N PRO A 111 35.58 13.66 24.23
CA PRO A 111 36.34 14.30 25.30
C PRO A 111 37.59 14.93 24.69
N LEU A 112 37.83 16.21 24.98
CA LEU A 112 39.08 16.87 24.62
C LEU A 112 40.25 16.07 25.22
N PRO A 113 41.32 15.77 24.46
CA PRO A 113 42.48 15.12 25.03
C PRO A 113 43.09 16.03 26.10
N HIS A 114 43.23 15.49 27.32
CA HIS A 114 43.88 16.17 28.42
C HIS A 114 45.28 16.65 28.00
N PRO A 115 45.68 17.90 28.33
CA PRO A 115 47.05 18.31 28.15
C PRO A 115 47.93 17.42 29.05
N SER A 116 48.84 16.67 28.41
CA SER A 116 49.90 15.96 29.11
C SER A 116 50.79 16.99 29.77
N ASN A 117 50.80 17.05 31.11
CA ASN A 117 51.82 17.77 31.86
C ASN A 117 53.16 17.07 31.64
N GLY A 118 53.90 17.51 30.62
CA GLY A 118 55.29 17.17 30.38
C GLY A 118 56.19 18.15 31.12
N THR A 119 56.85 17.63 32.16
CA THR A 119 58.15 18.02 32.76
C THR A 119 58.42 19.49 33.05
#